data_AF-A0A7S1K224-F1
#
_entry.id   AF-A0A7S1K224-F1
#
_cell.length_a   1.000
_cell.length_b   1.000
_cell.length_c   1.000
_cell.angle_alpha   90.00
_cell.angle_beta   90.00
_cell.angle_gamma   90.00
#
_symmetry.space_group_name_H-M   'P 1'
#
loop_
_entity.id
_entity.type
_entity.pdbx_description
1 polymer ?
#
loop_
_entity_poly.entity_id
_entity_poly.type
_entity_poly.pdbx_seq_one_letter_code
_entity_poly.pdbx_strand_id
1 'polypeptide(L)'
;KTAARMPKVNRETRQKAIDETFGVFRHFSVTEEEGRIYENIQRLEHLQHLDKIQTAYVGSLRSLRCVSECLEASRATLKDLHVPSDTLDRCPDFGNTCAPGDPMTFPRLLHMDIGDLSFLIHVSERRWAFPNLRSLRIDTIAIGEIVESLFGVLERSPKIERLQT
;
A
#
# COMPACT_ATOMS: atom_id res chain seq x y z
N LYS A 1 43.95 1.38 -26.27
CA LYS A 1 43.00 2.44 -25.82
C LYS A 1 41.61 2.01 -26.25
N THR A 2 40.80 1.48 -25.34
CA THR A 2 39.47 0.96 -25.69
C THR A 2 38.45 1.57 -24.73
N ALA A 3 37.38 2.09 -25.32
CA ALA A 3 36.58 3.19 -24.79
C ALA A 3 35.74 2.83 -23.56
N ALA A 4 35.94 3.57 -22.48
CA ALA A 4 35.01 3.67 -21.36
C ALA A 4 33.75 4.44 -21.80
N ARG A 5 32.71 3.71 -22.21
CA ARG A 5 31.43 4.28 -22.68
C ARG A 5 30.22 3.70 -21.94
N MET A 6 30.13 3.73 -20.61
CA MET A 6 28.87 3.35 -19.91
C MET A 6 28.45 4.11 -18.62
N PRO A 7 28.57 5.46 -18.48
CA PRO A 7 27.82 6.18 -17.45
C PRO A 7 26.41 6.64 -17.90
N LYS A 8 26.23 6.89 -19.20
CA LYS A 8 25.06 7.61 -19.74
C LYS A 8 23.82 6.71 -19.93
N VAL A 9 24.03 5.48 -20.39
CA VAL A 9 22.96 4.48 -20.59
C VAL A 9 22.27 4.14 -19.27
N ASN A 10 23.03 4.07 -18.17
CA ASN A 10 22.48 3.73 -16.86
C ASN A 10 21.56 4.85 -16.31
N ARG A 11 21.89 6.12 -16.56
CA ARG A 11 21.06 7.26 -16.13
C ARG A 11 19.76 7.36 -16.92
N GLU A 12 19.80 7.11 -18.22
CA GLU A 12 18.62 7.21 -19.09
C GLU A 12 17.64 6.05 -18.86
N THR A 13 18.15 4.82 -18.67
CA THR A 13 17.34 3.67 -18.25
C THR A 13 16.76 3.88 -16.86
N ARG A 14 17.53 4.41 -15.90
CA ARG A 14 17.02 4.77 -14.57
C ARG A 14 15.95 5.85 -14.65
N GLN A 15 16.14 6.88 -15.47
CA GLN A 15 15.16 7.95 -15.67
C GLN A 15 13.86 7.42 -16.30
N LYS A 16 13.97 6.54 -17.31
CA LYS A 16 12.81 5.88 -17.92
C LYS A 16 12.09 4.94 -16.96
N ALA A 17 12.83 4.24 -16.09
CA ALA A 17 12.25 3.37 -15.07
C ALA A 17 11.49 4.13 -13.96
N ILE A 18 11.80 5.41 -13.75
CA ILE A 18 11.12 6.30 -12.77
C ILE A 18 10.20 7.36 -13.43
N ASP A 19 10.05 7.30 -14.75
CA ASP A 19 9.27 8.25 -15.56
C ASP A 19 7.77 8.13 -15.22
N GLU A 20 7.09 9.28 -15.15
CA GLU A 20 5.64 9.40 -15.02
C GLU A 20 4.85 8.83 -16.20
N THR A 21 5.53 8.52 -17.32
CA THR A 21 4.91 7.88 -18.51
C THR A 21 5.24 6.39 -18.69
N PHE A 22 6.49 5.96 -18.46
CA PHE A 22 6.96 4.58 -18.73
C PHE A 22 7.67 3.85 -17.57
N GLY A 23 7.60 4.39 -16.35
CA GLY A 23 8.33 3.85 -15.20
C GLY A 23 7.92 2.44 -14.78
N VAL A 24 8.89 1.54 -14.68
CA VAL A 24 8.76 0.14 -14.23
C VAL A 24 8.31 0.06 -12.75
N PHE A 25 8.57 1.09 -11.94
CA PHE A 25 8.29 1.11 -10.49
C PHE A 25 6.88 1.59 -10.10
N ARG A 26 5.88 1.44 -10.98
CA ARG A 26 4.48 1.83 -10.67
C ARG A 26 3.68 0.76 -9.96
N HIS A 27 4.10 -0.49 -10.14
CA HIS A 27 3.45 -1.64 -9.55
C HIS A 27 4.33 -2.09 -8.41
N PHE A 28 3.76 -2.08 -7.22
CA PHE A 28 4.36 -2.65 -6.04
C PHE A 28 3.62 -3.94 -5.73
N SER A 29 4.33 -5.05 -5.72
CA SER A 29 3.80 -6.33 -5.28
C SER A 29 4.66 -6.84 -4.15
N VAL A 30 4.01 -7.23 -3.06
CA VAL A 30 4.65 -7.96 -1.98
C VAL A 30 3.90 -9.25 -1.83
N THR A 31 4.54 -10.33 -2.24
CA THR A 31 4.05 -11.69 -2.01
C THR A 31 4.36 -12.13 -0.58
N GLU A 32 3.73 -13.22 -0.13
CA GLU A 32 3.99 -13.80 1.19
C GLU A 32 5.48 -14.20 1.35
N GLU A 33 6.06 -14.81 0.32
CA GLU A 33 7.46 -15.22 0.30
C GLU A 33 8.40 -14.01 0.43
N GLU A 34 8.06 -12.91 -0.23
CA GLU A 34 8.80 -11.66 -0.13
C GLU A 34 8.58 -10.93 1.20
N GLY A 35 7.46 -11.17 1.88
CA GLY A 35 7.14 -10.55 3.17
C GLY A 35 8.27 -10.68 4.19
N ARG A 36 8.91 -11.85 4.27
CA ARG A 36 10.07 -12.10 5.15
C ARG A 36 11.31 -11.29 4.75
N ILE A 37 11.47 -10.98 3.46
CA ILE A 37 12.53 -10.12 2.98
C ILE A 37 12.26 -8.69 3.43
N TYR A 38 11.01 -8.22 3.32
CA TYR A 38 10.60 -6.88 3.74
C TYR A 38 10.62 -6.70 5.26
N GLU A 39 10.36 -7.73 6.06
CA GLU A 39 10.53 -7.71 7.52
C GLU A 39 11.96 -7.38 7.95
N ASN A 40 12.95 -7.83 7.18
CA ASN A 40 14.36 -7.57 7.45
C ASN A 40 14.81 -6.16 7.06
N ILE A 41 13.96 -5.38 6.38
CA ILE A 41 14.27 -4.00 5.99
C ILE A 41 13.99 -3.08 7.18
N GLN A 42 15.07 -2.69 7.87
CA GLN A 42 14.97 -1.83 9.04
C GLN A 42 14.74 -0.34 8.72
N ARG A 43 15.04 0.11 7.49
CA ARG A 43 14.94 1.52 7.10
C ARG A 43 14.42 1.67 5.67
N LEU A 44 13.38 2.49 5.52
CA LEU A 44 12.79 2.95 4.25
C LEU A 44 13.83 3.54 3.27
N GLU A 45 14.91 4.15 3.79
CA GLU A 45 15.97 4.78 2.98
C GLU A 45 16.66 3.80 2.01
N HIS A 46 16.61 2.50 2.30
CA HIS A 46 17.15 1.45 1.43
C HIS A 46 16.23 1.13 0.24
N LEU A 47 14.98 1.59 0.27
CA LEU A 47 13.97 1.36 -0.75
C LEU A 47 13.78 2.63 -1.60
N GLN A 48 14.75 2.89 -2.47
CA GLN A 48 14.68 4.03 -3.40
C GLN A 48 13.51 3.85 -4.39
N HIS A 49 12.75 4.92 -4.65
CA HIS A 49 11.69 5.03 -5.68
C HIS A 49 10.31 4.48 -5.32
N LEU A 50 10.05 4.15 -4.05
CA LEU A 50 8.72 3.72 -3.58
C LEU A 50 7.76 4.88 -3.27
N ASP A 51 8.06 6.10 -3.70
CA ASP A 51 7.19 7.28 -3.62
C ASP A 51 6.29 7.46 -4.86
N LYS A 52 6.46 6.59 -5.88
CA LYS A 52 5.79 6.69 -7.18
C LYS A 52 4.87 5.51 -7.52
N ILE A 53 4.55 4.68 -6.53
CA ILE A 53 3.68 3.53 -6.72
C ILE A 53 2.28 4.04 -7.09
N GLN A 54 1.69 3.46 -8.12
CA GLN A 54 0.31 3.74 -8.55
C GLN A 54 -0.61 2.58 -8.22
N THR A 55 -0.10 1.35 -8.25
CA THR A 55 -0.87 0.15 -7.96
C THR A 55 -0.09 -0.70 -6.98
N ALA A 56 -0.72 -1.11 -5.89
CA ALA A 56 -0.12 -1.97 -4.88
C ALA A 56 -0.90 -3.27 -4.70
N TYR A 57 -0.18 -4.39 -4.65
CA TYR A 57 -0.67 -5.72 -4.28
C TYR A 57 0.06 -6.17 -3.02
N VAL A 58 -0.66 -6.26 -1.90
CA VAL A 58 -0.10 -6.57 -0.59
C VAL A 58 -0.62 -7.93 -0.15
N GLY A 59 0.20 -8.97 -0.33
CA GLY A 59 -0.20 -10.35 -0.08
C GLY A 59 -0.02 -10.85 1.36
N SER A 60 0.76 -10.16 2.20
CA SER A 60 0.95 -10.59 3.59
C SER A 60 1.02 -9.42 4.56
N LEU A 61 0.23 -9.52 5.62
CA LEU A 61 0.17 -8.51 6.68
C LEU A 61 1.30 -8.60 7.70
N ARG A 62 2.10 -9.67 7.71
CA ARG A 62 3.23 -9.80 8.66
C ARG A 62 4.33 -8.75 8.43
N SER A 63 4.46 -8.27 7.20
CA SER A 63 5.42 -7.23 6.80
C SER A 63 4.83 -5.80 6.82
N LEU A 64 3.67 -5.60 7.48
CA LEU A 64 2.89 -4.37 7.38
C LEU A 64 3.65 -3.09 7.70
N ARG A 65 4.64 -3.11 8.59
CA ARG A 65 5.33 -1.87 8.95
C ARG A 65 6.03 -1.25 7.73
N CYS A 66 6.91 -2.02 7.09
CA CYS A 66 7.65 -1.57 5.92
C CYS A 66 6.71 -1.33 4.74
N VAL A 67 5.74 -2.22 4.52
CA VAL A 67 4.74 -2.07 3.45
C VAL A 67 3.92 -0.80 3.62
N SER A 68 3.45 -0.50 4.83
CA SER A 68 2.68 0.70 5.11
C SER A 68 3.51 1.94 4.89
N GLU A 69 4.73 1.96 5.41
CA GLU A 69 5.70 3.02 5.18
C GLU A 69 5.91 3.28 3.67
N CYS A 70 5.95 2.23 2.83
CA CYS A 70 6.03 2.35 1.37
C CYS A 70 4.74 2.92 0.75
N LEU A 71 3.57 2.44 1.19
CA LEU A 71 2.27 2.94 0.71
C LEU A 71 2.08 4.42 1.08
N GLU A 72 2.45 4.79 2.30
CA GLU A 72 2.39 6.14 2.86
C GLU A 72 3.35 7.11 2.14
N ALA A 73 4.54 6.64 1.75
CA ALA A 73 5.44 7.37 0.88
C ALA A 73 4.83 7.60 -0.51
N SER A 74 4.09 6.62 -1.02
CA SER A 74 3.35 6.68 -2.30
C SER A 74 1.96 7.30 -2.23
N ARG A 75 1.55 7.89 -1.10
CA ARG A 75 0.18 8.41 -0.92
C ARG A 75 -0.27 9.38 -2.02
N ALA A 76 0.66 10.16 -2.57
CA ALA A 76 0.38 11.16 -3.60
C ALA A 76 0.18 10.56 -5.00
N THR A 77 0.56 9.31 -5.22
CA THR A 77 0.54 8.65 -6.53
C THR A 77 -0.33 7.40 -6.59
N LEU A 78 -0.56 6.75 -5.45
CA LEU A 78 -1.32 5.50 -5.36
C LEU A 78 -2.77 5.71 -5.81
N LYS A 79 -3.23 4.82 -6.70
CA LYS A 79 -4.56 4.81 -7.33
C LYS A 79 -5.33 3.54 -7.03
N ASP A 80 -4.63 2.41 -6.97
CA ASP A 80 -5.21 1.09 -6.82
C ASP A 80 -4.50 0.34 -5.70
N LEU A 81 -5.27 -0.26 -4.79
CA LEU A 81 -4.75 -1.05 -3.68
C LEU A 81 -5.51 -2.37 -3.58
N HIS A 82 -4.77 -3.47 -3.65
CA HIS A 82 -5.29 -4.83 -3.57
C HIS A 82 -4.63 -5.57 -2.40
N VAL A 83 -5.44 -6.10 -1.51
CA VAL A 83 -5.02 -6.86 -0.34
C VAL A 83 -5.77 -8.19 -0.37
N PRO A 84 -5.30 -9.20 -1.12
CA PRO A 84 -5.98 -10.49 -1.19
C PRO A 84 -6.11 -11.11 0.21
N SER A 85 -7.18 -11.89 0.41
CA SER A 85 -7.35 -12.63 1.67
C SER A 85 -6.26 -13.69 1.77
N ASP A 86 -5.49 -13.66 2.84
CA ASP A 86 -4.70 -14.82 3.23
C ASP A 86 -5.59 -15.73 4.08
N THR A 87 -5.92 -16.90 3.56
CA THR A 87 -6.90 -17.82 4.18
C THR A 87 -6.38 -18.52 5.45
N LEU A 88 -5.13 -18.29 5.85
CA LEU A 88 -4.45 -19.14 6.82
C LEU A 88 -3.98 -18.47 8.11
N ASP A 89 -4.04 -17.14 8.24
CA ASP A 89 -3.40 -16.47 9.37
C ASP A 89 -4.38 -15.87 10.37
N ARG A 90 -4.19 -16.23 11.64
CA ARG A 90 -4.86 -15.57 12.77
C ARG A 90 -4.44 -14.10 12.76
N CYS A 91 -5.38 -13.19 13.04
CA CYS A 91 -5.16 -11.74 13.13
C CYS A 91 -3.75 -11.45 13.68
N PRO A 92 -2.85 -10.91 12.85
CA PRO A 92 -1.52 -10.56 13.33
C PRO A 92 -1.68 -9.52 14.43
N ASP A 93 -0.91 -9.69 15.50
CA ASP A 93 -0.82 -8.72 16.59
C ASP A 93 -0.17 -7.47 15.99
N PHE A 94 -0.97 -6.46 15.65
CA PHE A 94 -0.51 -5.17 15.12
C PHE A 94 0.16 -4.39 16.25
N GLY A 95 1.29 -4.89 16.74
CA GLY A 95 1.91 -4.41 17.97
C GLY A 95 2.04 -2.90 17.99
N ASN A 96 1.31 -2.23 18.90
CA ASN A 96 1.35 -0.82 19.30
C ASN A 96 2.15 0.13 18.37
N THR A 97 1.81 0.18 17.08
CA THR A 97 2.44 1.14 16.19
C THR A 97 1.72 2.46 16.39
N CYS A 98 2.42 3.39 17.04
CA CYS A 98 1.92 4.72 17.35
C CYS A 98 1.30 5.35 16.10
N ALA A 99 -0.02 5.49 16.11
CA ALA A 99 -0.76 6.14 15.05
C ALA A 99 -0.16 7.53 14.79
N PRO A 100 0.07 7.93 13.54
CA PRO A 100 0.45 9.30 13.25
C PRO A 100 -0.58 10.27 13.88
N GLY A 101 -0.09 11.33 14.54
CA GLY A 101 -0.94 12.31 15.22
C GLY A 101 -1.93 13.02 14.29
N ASP A 102 -1.65 13.03 12.99
CA ASP A 102 -2.50 13.59 11.94
C ASP A 102 -3.00 12.51 10.97
N PRO A 103 -4.24 12.63 10.44
CA PRO A 103 -4.75 11.73 9.41
C PRO A 103 -3.88 11.73 8.15
N MET A 104 -3.56 10.55 7.63
CA MET A 104 -2.75 10.43 6.42
C MET A 104 -3.63 10.30 5.18
N THR A 105 -3.55 11.29 4.28
CA THR A 105 -4.45 11.34 3.12
C THR A 105 -3.83 10.70 1.88
N PHE A 106 -4.61 9.85 1.20
CA PHE A 106 -4.32 9.25 -0.10
C PHE A 106 -5.20 9.92 -1.17
N PRO A 107 -4.81 11.09 -1.69
CA PRO A 107 -5.67 11.90 -2.55
C PRO A 107 -5.96 11.27 -3.92
N ARG A 108 -5.19 10.29 -4.37
CA ARG A 108 -5.38 9.69 -5.71
C ARG A 108 -5.91 8.27 -5.69
N LEU A 109 -6.13 7.67 -4.51
CA LEU A 109 -6.64 6.32 -4.41
C LEU A 109 -8.11 6.30 -4.85
N LEU A 110 -8.40 5.50 -5.88
CA LEU A 110 -9.72 5.38 -6.52
C LEU A 110 -10.35 4.01 -6.25
N HIS A 111 -9.53 2.96 -6.20
CA HIS A 111 -9.98 1.58 -6.08
C HIS A 111 -9.24 0.88 -4.95
N MET A 112 -10.01 0.19 -4.11
CA MET A 112 -9.50 -0.60 -3.00
C MET A 112 -10.25 -1.93 -2.94
N ASP A 113 -9.50 -3.02 -2.98
CA ASP A 113 -9.99 -4.40 -2.91
C ASP A 113 -9.34 -5.09 -1.71
N ILE A 114 -10.14 -5.43 -0.71
CA ILE A 114 -9.70 -5.94 0.59
C ILE A 114 -10.32 -7.32 0.81
N GLY A 115 -9.54 -8.37 0.61
CA GLY A 115 -9.86 -9.70 1.07
C GLY A 115 -9.53 -9.93 2.54
N ASP A 116 -8.45 -9.31 3.04
CA ASP A 116 -8.04 -9.43 4.44
C ASP A 116 -8.59 -8.29 5.30
N LEU A 117 -9.57 -8.62 6.14
CA LEU A 117 -10.24 -7.66 7.02
C LEU A 117 -9.33 -7.06 8.09
N SER A 118 -8.24 -7.74 8.45
CA SER A 118 -7.28 -7.23 9.43
C SER A 118 -6.55 -5.99 8.89
N PHE A 119 -6.49 -5.84 7.56
CA PHE A 119 -6.01 -4.62 6.92
C PHE A 119 -6.88 -3.39 7.23
N LEU A 120 -8.19 -3.56 7.43
CA LEU A 120 -9.09 -2.45 7.78
C LEU A 120 -8.77 -1.89 9.17
N ILE A 121 -8.43 -2.77 10.12
CA ILE A 121 -8.00 -2.37 11.46
C ILE A 121 -6.74 -1.52 11.33
N HIS A 122 -5.75 -2.02 10.60
CA HIS A 122 -4.50 -1.31 10.35
C HIS A 122 -4.71 0.07 9.68
N VAL A 123 -5.57 0.14 8.65
CA VAL A 123 -5.96 1.40 7.99
C VAL A 123 -6.64 2.38 8.97
N SER A 124 -7.43 1.85 9.90
CA SER A 124 -8.07 2.60 10.97
C SER A 124 -7.03 3.18 11.93
N GLU A 125 -6.16 2.33 12.47
CA GLU A 125 -5.08 2.71 13.40
C GLU A 125 -4.12 3.73 12.78
N ARG A 126 -3.74 3.55 11.51
CA ARG A 126 -2.89 4.51 10.79
C ARG A 126 -3.59 5.80 10.38
N ARG A 127 -4.89 5.91 10.64
CA ARG A 127 -5.72 7.08 10.35
C ARG A 127 -5.67 7.47 8.87
N TRP A 128 -5.59 6.49 7.96
CA TRP A 128 -5.60 6.75 6.53
C TRP A 128 -6.94 7.31 6.05
N ALA A 129 -6.92 8.25 5.13
CA ALA A 129 -8.10 8.89 4.56
C ALA A 129 -8.07 8.85 3.03
N PHE A 130 -9.24 8.60 2.43
CA PHE A 130 -9.35 8.31 0.99
C PHE A 130 -10.41 9.22 0.33
N PRO A 131 -10.14 10.54 0.23
CA PRO A 131 -11.14 11.53 -0.18
C PRO A 131 -11.67 11.37 -1.61
N ASN A 132 -11.02 10.54 -2.43
CA ASN A 132 -11.39 10.27 -3.82
C ASN A 132 -11.65 8.78 -4.11
N LEU A 133 -11.76 7.94 -3.08
CA LEU A 133 -12.06 6.52 -3.25
C LEU A 133 -13.47 6.37 -3.84
N ARG A 134 -13.57 5.65 -4.96
CA ARG A 134 -14.83 5.42 -5.68
C ARG A 134 -15.35 4.00 -5.54
N SER A 135 -14.45 3.03 -5.46
CA SER A 135 -14.79 1.61 -5.37
C SER A 135 -14.10 0.99 -4.17
N LEU A 136 -14.90 0.42 -3.27
CA LEU A 136 -14.43 -0.41 -2.17
C LEU A 136 -15.05 -1.81 -2.32
N ARG A 137 -14.19 -2.82 -2.43
CA ARG A 137 -14.59 -4.23 -2.42
C ARG A 137 -14.02 -4.90 -1.19
N ILE A 138 -14.87 -5.69 -0.54
CA ILE A 138 -14.54 -6.46 0.65
C ILE A 138 -15.02 -7.88 0.38
N ASP A 139 -14.10 -8.86 0.36
CA ASP A 139 -14.45 -10.24 -0.03
C ASP A 139 -14.86 -11.14 1.16
N THR A 140 -14.81 -10.61 2.39
CA THR A 140 -15.07 -11.37 3.62
C THR A 140 -16.08 -10.65 4.50
N ILE A 141 -16.99 -11.40 5.14
CA ILE A 141 -18.00 -10.84 6.05
C ILE A 141 -17.33 -10.26 7.29
N ALA A 142 -17.48 -8.94 7.50
CA ALA A 142 -17.00 -8.26 8.69
C ALA A 142 -17.79 -8.67 9.96
N ILE A 143 -17.08 -8.98 11.04
CA ILE A 143 -17.67 -9.30 12.35
C ILE A 143 -16.94 -8.52 13.46
N GLY A 144 -17.67 -8.09 14.51
CA GLY A 144 -17.09 -7.44 15.69
C GLY A 144 -16.36 -6.13 15.38
N GLU A 145 -15.16 -5.96 15.95
CA GLU A 145 -14.31 -4.75 15.85
C GLU A 145 -13.95 -4.34 14.40
N ILE A 146 -13.98 -5.31 13.48
CA ILE A 146 -13.74 -5.05 12.05
C ILE A 146 -14.83 -4.13 11.48
N VAL A 147 -16.06 -4.24 11.98
CA VAL A 147 -17.19 -3.41 11.54
C VAL A 147 -16.94 -1.95 11.87
N GLU A 148 -16.41 -1.65 13.05
CA GLU A 148 -16.05 -0.27 13.45
C GLU A 148 -14.93 0.29 12.57
N SER A 149 -13.92 -0.54 12.26
CA SER A 149 -12.83 -0.16 11.36
C SER A 149 -13.33 0.12 9.95
N LEU A 150 -14.27 -0.69 9.45
CA LEU A 150 -14.93 -0.46 8.18
C LEU A 150 -15.71 0.87 8.19
N PHE A 151 -16.52 1.14 9.21
CA PHE A 151 -17.22 2.42 9.33
C PHE A 151 -16.26 3.60 9.30
N GLY A 152 -15.15 3.52 10.04
CA GLY A 152 -14.12 4.55 10.01
C GLY A 152 -13.53 4.76 8.61
N VAL A 153 -13.34 3.70 7.82
CA VAL A 153 -12.90 3.82 6.41
C VAL A 153 -13.97 4.49 5.55
N LEU A 154 -15.24 4.11 5.72
CA LEU A 154 -16.35 4.70 4.96
C LEU A 154 -16.51 6.20 5.24
N GLU A 155 -16.44 6.62 6.51
CA GLU A 155 -16.52 8.04 6.89
C GLU A 155 -15.40 8.89 6.26
N ARG A 156 -14.20 8.31 6.12
CA ARG A 156 -13.04 8.97 5.51
C ARG A 156 -13.00 8.84 3.98
N SER A 157 -14.06 8.29 3.38
CA SER A 157 -14.18 8.01 1.94
C SER A 157 -15.50 8.54 1.37
N PRO A 158 -15.73 9.86 1.38
CA PRO A 158 -17.04 10.47 1.08
C PRO A 158 -17.51 10.32 -0.37
N LYS A 159 -16.66 9.80 -1.28
CA LYS A 159 -16.94 9.67 -2.72
C LYS A 159 -17.14 8.24 -3.19
N ILE A 160 -17.37 7.29 -2.27
CA ILE A 160 -17.64 5.91 -2.64
C ILE A 160 -18.93 5.87 -3.47
N GLU A 161 -18.80 5.43 -4.72
CA GLU A 161 -19.89 5.23 -5.66
C GLU A 161 -20.30 3.74 -5.69
N ARG A 162 -19.36 2.84 -5.38
CA ARG A 162 -19.55 1.38 -5.40
C ARG A 162 -18.96 0.74 -4.15
N LEU A 163 -19.82 0.09 -3.37
CA LEU A 163 -19.46 -0.75 -2.24
C LEU A 163 -19.87 -2.19 -2.56
N GLN A 164 -18.94 -3.13 -2.43
CA GLN A 164 -19.19 -4.57 -2.55
C GLN A 164 -18.70 -5.25 -1.29
N THR A 165 -19.52 -6.11 -0.71
CA THR A 165 -19.29 -6.86 0.53
C THR A 165 -19.73 -8.31 0.35
#